data_AF-A0A1M6SJ91-F1
#
_entry.id   AF-A0A1M6SJ91-F1
#
_cell.length_a   1.000
_cell.length_b   1.000
_cell.length_c   1.000
_cell.angle_alpha   90.00
_cell.angle_beta   90.00
_cell.angle_gamma   90.00
#
_symmetry.space_group_name_H-M   'P 1'
#
loop_
_entity.id
_entity.type
_entity.pdbx_description
1 polymer ?
#
loop_
_entity_poly.entity_id
_entity_poly.type
_entity_poly.pdbx_seq_one_letter_code
_entity_poly.pdbx_strand_id
1 'polypeptide(L)' 'MNYTQNKKISQITESTLIIGIDIAKHSHVARAQDFRGIELDKYIEVSNSIEGFNKLIKWLDLI' A
#
# COMPACT_ATOMS: atom_id res chain seq x y z
N MET A 1 27.95 -3.94 -0.78
CA MET A 1 26.70 -4.00 0.01
C MET A 1 26.16 -2.58 0.14
N ASN A 2 24.96 -2.28 -0.35
CA ASN A 2 24.39 -0.94 -0.27
C ASN A 2 23.81 -0.71 1.13
N TYR A 3 24.61 -0.14 2.04
CA TYR A 3 24.21 0.16 3.42
C TYR A 3 22.90 0.97 3.51
N THR A 4 22.60 1.76 2.48
CA THR A 4 21.37 2.53 2.35
C THR A 4 20.13 1.67 2.07
N GLN A 5 20.25 0.57 1.33
CA GLN A 5 19.14 -0.37 1.08
C GLN A 5 18.84 -1.18 2.33
N ASN A 6 19.85 -1.71 3.01
CA ASN A 6 19.66 -2.47 4.25
C ASN A 6 19.00 -1.60 5.33
N LYS A 7 19.41 -0.32 5.44
CA LYS A 7 18.77 0.64 6.36
C LYS A 7 17.30 0.93 6.00
N LYS A 8 16.91 0.85 4.73
CA LYS A 8 15.50 1.02 4.31
C LYS A 8 14.68 -0.23 4.64
N ILE A 9 15.22 -1.41 4.35
CA ILE A 9 14.55 -2.68 4.65
C ILE A 9 14.37 -2.85 6.16
N SER A 10 15.36 -2.48 6.97
CA SER A 10 15.29 -2.57 8.43
C SER A 10 14.27 -1.63 9.08
N GLN A 11 13.63 -0.73 8.33
CA GLN A 11 12.51 0.08 8.83
C GLN A 11 11.18 -0.67 8.80
N ILE A 12 11.10 -1.77 8.04
CA ILE A 12 9.92 -2.64 8.01
C ILE A 12 9.97 -3.53 9.26
N THR A 13 8.95 -3.39 10.09
CA THR A 13 8.73 -4.19 11.31
C THR A 13 7.52 -5.09 11.15
N GLU A 14 7.31 -5.99 12.11
CA GLU A 14 6.13 -6.86 12.14
C GLU A 14 4.79 -6.10 12.19
N SER A 15 4.81 -4.86 12.68
CA SER A 15 3.65 -3.96 12.75
C SER A 15 3.50 -3.07 11.51
N THR A 16 4.31 -3.25 10.48
CA THR A 16 4.27 -2.43 9.27
C THR A 16 3.24 -2.98 8.30
N LEU A 17 2.25 -2.16 7.95
CA LEU A 17 1.36 -2.38 6.81
C LEU A 17 2.00 -1.82 5.54
N ILE A 18 2.15 -2.65 4.50
CA ILE A 18 2.74 -2.25 3.23
C ILE A 18 1.61 -2.07 2.22
N ILE A 19 1.51 -0.88 1.63
CA ILE A 19 0.54 -0.56 0.59
C ILE A 19 1.25 -0.34 -0.74
N GLY A 20 0.99 -1.23 -1.71
CA GLY A 20 1.44 -1.07 -3.09
C GLY A 20 0.35 -0.41 -3.93
N ILE A 21 0.65 0.70 -4.61
CA ILE A 21 -0.29 1.40 -5.48
C ILE A 21 0.28 1.51 -6.89
N ASP A 22 -0.46 0.99 -7.88
CA ASP A 22 -0.22 1.24 -9.29
C ASP A 22 -1.01 2.47 -9.73
N ILE A 23 -0.32 3.48 -10.27
CA ILE A 23 -0.87 4.80 -10.55
C ILE A 23 -1.05 4.99 -12.06
N ALA A 24 -2.30 4.94 -12.55
CA ALA A 24 -2.64 5.33 -13.92
C ALA A 24 -3.36 6.70 -13.99
N LYS A 25 -3.61 7.18 -15.22
CA LYS A 25 -4.17 8.53 -15.48
C LYS A 25 -5.55 8.76 -14.84
N HIS A 26 -6.40 7.73 -14.84
CA HIS A 26 -7.81 7.84 -14.45
C HIS A 26 -8.17 7.00 -13.22
N SER A 27 -7.55 5.84 -13.06
CA SER A 27 -7.72 4.99 -11.88
C SER A 27 -6.38 4.48 -11.37
N HIS A 28 -6.36 4.11 -10.10
CA HIS A 28 -5.22 3.52 -9.42
C HIS A 28 -5.69 2.22 -8.76
N VAL A 29 -4.78 1.26 -8.66
CA VAL A 29 -5.05 -0.02 -8.01
C VAL A 29 -4.16 -0.13 -6.79
N ALA A 30 -4.75 -0.33 -5.61
CA ALA A 30 -4.03 -0.49 -4.36
C ALA A 30 -4.16 -1.93 -3.82
N ARG A 31 -3.09 -2.42 -3.19
CA ARG A 31 -3.03 -3.70 -2.48
C ARG A 31 -2.35 -3.54 -1.13
N ALA A 32 -2.78 -4.33 -0.16
CA ALA A 32 -2.26 -4.35 1.20
C ALA A 32 -1.60 -5.69 1.48
N GLN A 33 -0.42 -5.66 2.07
CA GLN A 33 0.30 -6.85 2.51
C GLN A 33 0.99 -6.60 3.86
N ASP A 34 1.24 -7.67 4.60
CA ASP A 34 2.05 -7.61 5.82
C ASP A 34 3.55 -7.50 5.51
N PHE A 35 4.37 -7.40 6.57
CA PHE A 35 5.83 -7.35 6.46
C PHE A 35 6.47 -8.59 5.80
N ARG A 36 5.76 -9.71 5.73
CA ARG A 36 6.19 -10.96 5.10
C ARG A 36 5.77 -11.03 3.62
N GLY A 37 4.99 -10.06 3.16
CA GLY A 37 4.43 -10.03 1.81
C GLY A 37 3.17 -10.88 1.64
N ILE A 38 2.49 -11.23 2.73
CA ILE A 38 1.20 -11.92 2.67
C ILE A 38 0.11 -10.88 2.41
N GLU A 39 -0.66 -11.06 1.34
CA GLU A 39 -1.76 -10.16 0.97
C GLU A 39 -2.89 -10.25 2.01
N LEU A 40 -3.34 -9.11 2.52
CA LEU A 40 -4.29 -9.02 3.63
C LEU A 40 -5.75 -8.93 3.17
N ASP A 41 -6.01 -8.38 1.98
CA ASP A 41 -7.34 -8.26 1.37
C ASP A 41 -7.24 -8.18 -0.16
N LYS A 42 -8.36 -8.29 -0.86
CA LYS A 42 -8.44 -8.04 -2.31
C LYS A 42 -8.03 -6.60 -2.63
N TYR A 43 -7.40 -6.44 -3.79
CA TYR A 43 -7.08 -5.15 -4.35
C TYR A 43 -8.31 -4.24 -4.49
N ILE A 44 -8.11 -2.93 -4.34
CA ILE A 44 -9.13 -1.92 -4.56
C ILE A 44 -8.75 -1.03 -5.75
N GLU A 45 -9.73 -0.69 -6.57
CA GLU A 45 -9.58 0.34 -7.60
C GLU A 45 -10.17 1.68 -7.10
N VAL A 46 -9.39 2.75 -7.24
CA VAL A 46 -9.75 4.11 -6.85
C VAL A 46 -9.58 5.06 -8.02
N SER A 47 -10.47 6.04 -8.18
CA SER A 47 -10.32 7.07 -9.20
C SER A 47 -9.22 8.06 -8.84
N ASN A 48 -8.63 8.70 -9.86
CA ASN A 48 -7.75 9.86 -9.69
C ASN A 48 -8.59 11.12 -9.36
N SER A 49 -9.25 11.10 -8.21
CA SER A 49 -10.07 12.19 -7.68
C SER A 49 -10.02 12.21 -6.16
N ILE A 50 -10.51 13.29 -5.54
CA ILE A 50 -10.57 13.42 -4.07
C ILE A 50 -11.48 12.35 -3.45
N GLU A 51 -12.56 11.98 -4.14
CA GLU A 51 -13.47 10.91 -3.72
C GLU A 51 -12.77 9.55 -3.78
N GLY A 52 -11.96 9.32 -4.82
CA GLY A 52 -11.14 8.11 -4.95
C GLY A 52 -10.10 8.00 -3.83
N PHE A 53 -9.45 9.11 -3.48
CA PHE A 53 -8.54 9.16 -2.32
C PHE A 53 -9.27 8.88 -1.01
N ASN A 54 -10.43 9.50 -0.77
CA ASN A 54 -11.24 9.21 0.42
C ASN A 54 -11.70 7.74 0.48
N LYS A 55 -11.98 7.13 -0.67
CA LYS A 55 -12.27 5.69 -0.77
C LYS A 55 -11.06 4.84 -0.37
N LEU A 56 -9.85 5.24 -0.77
CA LEU A 56 -8.61 4.57 -0.36
C LEU A 56 -8.44 4.61 1.17
N ILE A 57 -8.61 5.77 1.80
CA ILE A 57 -8.49 5.92 3.26
C ILE A 57 -9.51 5.04 3.99
N LYS A 58 -10.78 5.06 3.57
CA LYS A 58 -11.81 4.21 4.17
C LYS A 58 -11.51 2.71 4.04
N TRP A 59 -10.89 2.30 2.93
CA TRP A 59 -10.49 0.91 2.76
C TRP A 59 -9.31 0.54 3.68
N LEU A 60 -8.36 1.45 3.90
CA LEU A 60 -7.27 1.24 4.87
C LEU A 60 -7.79 1.09 6.30
N ASP A 61 -8.86 1.79 6.68
CA ASP A 61 -9.49 1.65 8.01
C ASP A 61 -10.17 0.28 8.23
N LEU A 62 -10.39 -0.49 7.15
CA LEU A 62 -11.03 -1.82 7.20
C LEU A 62 -10.03 -2.98 7.23
N ILE A 63 -8.74 -2.69 7.04
CA ILE A 63 -7.64 -3.66 7.08
C ILE A 63 -7.03 -3.68 8.48
#